data_AF-A0A3M1IHE1-F1
#
_entry.id   AF-A0A3M1IHE1-F1
#
_cell.length_a   1.000
_cell.length_b   1.000
_cell.length_c   1.000
_cell.angle_alpha   90.00
_cell.angle_beta   90.00
_cell.angle_gamma   90.00
#
_symmetry.space_group_name_H-M   'P 1'
#
loop_
_entity.id
_entity.type
_entity.pdbx_description
1 polymer ?
#
loop_
_entity_poly.entity_id
_entity_poly.type
_entity_poly.pdbx_seq_one_letter_code
_entity_poly.pdbx_strand_id
1 'polypeptide(L)'
;MKLFQKNKKKASSLRRRMVFYFLLVAIANVFVGMEILWEIKSQKYRAVVVQEVQKIQEKKKPVEHVFTLLDKLAQKFVIMIGILIVVSAVVLFLFVVQIASPIQYMIDKARLIADGDLSVTIEIKSQDELADLGKLINDLTANLQEIIAQLEQVYRQLMHSVEDFEIKISRYPEFANKFSPERERLQSCLEDLNLLKESFTLFRVQALAEEPEQKKTRLGQLLLQDGVITEEQLERALEVQKQDKTVLGAALMKEGLIDADTLRKYMEKQRELEEQA
;
A
#
# COMPACT_ATOMS: atom_id res chain seq x y z
N MET A 1 32.77 -17.09 -14.92
CA MET A 1 33.31 -15.72 -14.80
C MET A 1 32.19 -14.75 -14.45
N LYS A 2 31.95 -14.53 -13.16
CA LYS A 2 31.43 -13.28 -12.57
C LYS A 2 31.69 -13.35 -11.07
N LEU A 3 32.45 -12.37 -10.62
CA LEU A 3 33.16 -12.33 -9.35
C LEU A 3 32.17 -12.22 -8.19
N PHE A 4 32.40 -13.02 -7.14
CA PHE A 4 31.93 -12.73 -5.79
C PHE A 4 32.47 -11.35 -5.38
N GLN A 5 31.70 -10.29 -5.66
CA GLN A 5 31.95 -8.99 -5.06
C GLN A 5 31.67 -9.13 -3.57
N LYS A 6 32.78 -9.15 -2.83
CA LYS A 6 32.85 -8.99 -1.38
C LYS A 6 32.11 -7.70 -1.01
N ASN A 7 30.84 -7.85 -0.67
CA ASN A 7 29.97 -6.75 -0.29
C ASN A 7 30.49 -6.23 1.06
N LYS A 8 31.37 -5.21 1.02
CA LYS A 8 31.77 -4.45 2.21
C LYS A 8 30.46 -3.94 2.80
N LYS A 9 29.99 -4.51 3.91
CA LYS A 9 28.80 -4.07 4.63
C LYS A 9 28.92 -2.57 4.90
N LYS A 10 28.32 -1.75 4.03
CA LYS A 10 28.21 -0.30 4.21
C LYS A 10 27.45 -0.14 5.52
N ALA A 11 28.04 0.56 6.50
CA ALA A 11 27.41 0.71 7.81
C ALA A 11 26.02 1.33 7.64
N SER A 12 24.98 0.67 8.18
CA SER A 12 23.62 1.07 7.87
C SER A 12 23.32 2.50 8.32
N SER A 13 22.85 3.31 7.39
CA SER A 13 22.51 4.72 7.57
C SER A 13 21.32 4.92 8.51
N LEU A 14 20.29 4.06 8.42
CA LEU A 14 19.16 4.00 9.34
C LEU A 14 19.60 3.67 10.77
N ARG A 15 20.45 2.64 10.93
CA ARG A 15 20.98 2.27 12.27
C ARG A 15 21.75 3.43 12.89
N ARG A 16 22.57 4.13 12.10
CA ARG A 16 23.28 5.32 12.58
C ARG A 16 22.31 6.43 13.02
N ARG A 17 21.22 6.67 12.28
CA ARG A 17 20.16 7.61 12.68
C ARG A 17 19.46 7.17 13.97
N MET A 18 19.10 5.89 14.12
CA MET A 18 18.51 5.37 15.36
C MET A 18 19.45 5.58 16.56
N VAL A 19 20.72 5.17 16.42
CA VAL A 19 21.72 5.35 17.48
C VAL A 19 21.90 6.83 17.80
N PHE A 20 21.90 7.71 16.80
CA PHE A 20 21.99 9.15 16.99
C PHE A 20 20.82 9.69 17.83
N TYR A 21 19.58 9.29 17.57
CA TYR A 21 18.42 9.72 18.38
C TYR A 21 18.53 9.23 19.83
N PHE A 22 18.87 7.97 20.06
CA PHE A 22 19.06 7.44 21.42
C PHE A 22 20.20 8.15 22.15
N LEU A 23 21.30 8.40 21.46
CA LEU A 23 22.47 9.07 22.03
C LEU A 23 22.17 10.54 22.34
N LEU A 24 21.38 11.23 21.50
CA LEU A 24 20.94 12.61 21.73
C LEU A 24 20.09 12.70 23.01
N VAL A 25 19.10 11.81 23.19
CA VAL A 25 18.28 11.75 24.42
C VAL A 25 19.13 11.40 25.64
N ALA A 26 20.02 10.41 25.52
CA ALA A 26 20.90 10.01 26.62
C ALA A 26 21.82 11.15 27.06
N ILE A 27 22.42 11.87 26.11
CA ILE A 27 23.27 13.04 26.40
C ILE A 27 22.45 14.16 27.05
N ALA A 28 21.26 14.46 26.55
CA ALA A 28 20.40 15.49 27.14
C ALA A 28 20.07 15.17 28.61
N ASN A 29 19.72 13.91 28.91
CA ASN A 29 19.46 13.45 30.27
C ASN A 29 20.68 13.58 31.19
N VAL A 30 21.85 13.12 30.71
CA VAL A 30 23.10 13.19 31.49
C VAL A 30 23.52 14.64 31.73
N PHE A 31 23.40 15.50 30.72
CA PHE A 31 23.75 16.91 30.82
C PHE A 31 22.89 17.63 31.86
N VAL A 32 21.57 17.44 31.81
CA VAL A 32 20.63 18.01 32.79
C VAL A 32 20.95 17.49 34.19
N GLY A 33 21.18 16.18 34.35
CA GLY A 33 21.58 15.61 35.65
C GLY A 33 22.90 16.19 36.18
N MET A 34 23.89 16.36 35.32
CA MET A 34 25.17 16.98 35.68
C MET A 34 25.00 18.44 36.10
N GLU A 35 24.16 19.20 35.39
CA GLU A 35 23.88 20.60 35.71
C GLU A 35 23.20 20.76 37.08
N ILE A 36 22.22 19.89 37.41
CA ILE A 36 21.61 19.84 38.76
C ILE A 36 22.68 19.63 39.84
N LEU A 37 23.52 18.61 39.67
CA LEU A 37 24.54 18.27 40.66
C LEU A 37 25.58 19.37 40.81
N TRP A 38 25.94 20.02 39.70
CA TRP A 38 26.89 21.13 39.69
C TRP A 38 26.33 22.36 40.40
N GLU A 39 25.05 22.69 40.17
CA GLU A 39 24.35 23.79 40.84
C GLU A 39 24.37 23.62 42.37
N ILE A 40 24.02 22.43 42.85
CA ILE A 40 23.93 22.12 44.29
C ILE A 40 25.31 22.17 44.96
N LYS A 41 26.35 21.69 44.26
CA LYS A 41 27.73 21.70 44.78
C LYS A 41 28.46 23.02 44.58
N SER A 42 27.88 23.97 43.84
CA SER A 42 28.51 25.24 43.51
C SER A 42 28.87 26.04 44.76
N GLN A 43 30.09 26.55 44.82
CA GLN A 43 30.55 27.44 45.89
C GLN A 43 29.67 28.68 46.01
N LYS A 44 29.12 29.17 44.90
CA LYS A 44 28.19 30.30 44.88
C LYS A 44 26.90 29.98 45.66
N TYR A 45 26.32 28.81 45.43
CA TYR A 45 25.11 28.37 46.14
C TYR A 45 25.40 28.18 47.64
N ARG A 46 26.52 27.51 47.97
CA ARG A 46 26.95 27.33 49.36
C ARG A 46 27.19 28.67 50.07
N ALA A 47 27.83 29.63 49.43
CA ALA A 47 28.08 30.96 50.00
C ALA A 47 26.76 31.71 50.30
N VAL A 48 25.78 31.63 49.40
CA VAL A 48 24.44 32.23 49.62
C VAL A 48 23.74 31.57 50.81
N VAL A 49 23.79 30.24 50.92
CA VAL A 49 23.19 29.52 52.05
C VAL A 49 23.87 29.90 53.37
N VAL A 50 25.20 29.91 53.42
CA VAL A 50 25.97 30.30 54.63
C VAL A 50 25.62 31.73 55.05
N GLN A 51 25.56 32.67 54.10
CA GLN A 51 25.20 34.05 54.38
C GLN A 51 23.78 34.19 54.96
N GLU A 52 22.83 33.42 54.45
CA GLU A 52 21.44 33.51 54.91
C GLU A 52 21.25 32.83 56.28
N VAL A 53 21.96 31.73 56.55
CA VAL A 53 22.03 31.12 57.88
C VAL A 53 22.63 32.10 58.90
N GLN A 54 23.66 32.85 58.53
CA GLN A 54 24.29 33.83 59.42
C GLN A 54 23.33 34.99 59.78
N LYS A 55 22.53 35.49 58.82
CA LYS A 55 21.50 36.50 59.10
C LYS A 55 20.40 36.00 60.04
N ILE A 56 20.11 34.70 60.02
CA ILE A 56 19.15 34.08 60.94
C ILE A 56 19.75 34.00 62.35
N GLN A 57 21.03 33.62 62.47
CA GLN A 57 21.74 33.61 63.76
C GLN A 57 21.80 35.00 64.40
N GLU A 58 21.97 36.05 63.58
CA GLU A 58 21.95 37.45 64.03
C GLU A 58 20.53 37.99 64.34
N LYS A 59 19.48 37.14 64.31
CA LYS A 59 18.05 37.51 64.43
C LYS A 59 17.57 38.55 63.42
N LYS A 60 18.33 38.79 62.34
CA LYS A 60 17.98 39.76 61.29
C LYS A 60 16.92 39.23 60.34
N LYS A 61 16.74 37.90 60.25
CA LYS A 61 15.74 37.25 59.41
C LYS A 61 15.16 36.01 60.07
N PRO A 62 13.87 35.70 59.82
CA PRO A 62 13.24 34.49 60.32
C PRO A 62 13.72 33.24 59.55
N VAL A 63 13.64 32.05 60.16
CA VAL A 63 14.15 30.78 59.58
C VAL A 63 13.44 30.45 58.26
N GLU A 64 12.21 30.92 58.11
CA GLU A 64 11.35 30.76 56.96
C GLU A 64 11.98 31.29 55.65
N HIS A 65 12.91 32.23 55.74
CA HIS A 65 13.63 32.73 54.56
C HIS A 65 14.51 31.67 53.88
N VAL A 66 14.96 30.62 54.59
CA VAL A 66 15.73 29.52 53.99
C VAL A 66 14.87 28.74 52.98
N PHE A 67 13.58 28.56 53.26
CA PHE A 67 12.67 27.87 52.34
C PHE A 67 12.57 28.59 50.99
N THR A 68 12.65 29.93 50.97
CA THR A 68 12.64 30.69 49.71
C THR A 68 13.86 30.41 48.81
N LEU A 69 15.00 30.01 49.38
CA LEU A 69 16.17 29.60 48.62
C LEU A 69 15.97 28.21 48.00
N LEU A 70 15.37 27.30 48.77
CA LEU A 70 14.99 25.96 48.30
C LEU A 70 13.95 26.04 47.20
N ASP A 71 12.94 26.91 47.34
CA ASP A 71 11.90 27.12 46.33
C ASP A 71 12.46 27.66 45.01
N LYS A 72 13.37 28.63 45.08
CA LYS A 72 14.06 29.15 43.88
C LYS A 72 14.88 28.07 43.18
N LEU A 73 15.56 27.22 43.94
CA LEU A 73 16.32 26.09 43.39
C LEU A 73 15.39 25.05 42.76
N ALA A 74 14.31 24.70 43.46
CA ALA A 74 13.30 23.76 42.98
C ALA A 74 12.64 24.27 41.69
N GLN A 75 12.25 25.54 41.62
CA GLN A 75 11.67 26.15 40.43
C GLN A 75 12.62 26.08 39.23
N LYS A 76 13.92 26.33 39.43
CA LYS A 76 14.93 26.17 38.37
C LYS A 76 14.99 24.73 37.87
N PHE A 77 14.97 23.73 38.77
CA PHE A 77 14.96 22.32 38.37
C PHE A 77 13.68 21.93 37.63
N VAL A 78 12.52 22.42 38.07
CA VAL A 78 11.23 22.19 37.39
C VAL A 78 11.29 22.71 35.94
N ILE A 79 11.81 23.91 35.73
CA ILE A 79 11.97 24.47 34.37
C ILE A 79 12.91 23.60 33.53
N MET A 80 14.05 23.19 34.08
CA MET A 80 15.04 22.38 33.36
C MET A 80 14.51 20.98 33.00
N ILE A 81 13.78 20.33 33.91
CA ILE A 81 13.10 19.06 33.66
C ILE A 81 12.01 19.24 32.60
N GLY A 82 11.25 20.34 32.66
CA GLY A 82 10.27 20.67 31.63
C GLY A 82 10.89 20.78 30.25
N ILE A 83 12.01 21.48 30.11
CA ILE A 83 12.77 21.59 28.85
C ILE A 83 13.24 20.20 28.38
N LEU A 84 13.78 19.39 29.28
CA LEU A 84 14.23 18.03 28.96
C LEU A 84 13.11 17.14 28.41
N ILE A 85 11.90 17.23 29.00
CA ILE A 85 10.71 16.51 28.52
C ILE A 85 10.35 16.97 27.11
N VAL A 86 10.34 18.29 26.87
CA VAL A 86 10.03 18.85 25.54
C VAL A 86 11.04 18.37 24.50
N VAL A 87 12.35 18.43 24.79
CA VAL A 87 13.41 17.95 23.89
C VAL A 87 13.23 16.46 23.60
N SER A 88 12.97 15.65 24.62
CA SER A 88 12.75 14.21 24.48
C SER A 88 11.52 13.90 23.63
N ALA A 89 10.43 14.65 23.83
CA ALA A 89 9.21 14.53 23.04
C ALA A 89 9.43 14.88 21.56
N VAL A 90 10.20 15.93 21.27
CA VAL A 90 10.56 16.31 19.89
C VAL A 90 11.38 15.20 19.22
N VAL A 91 12.37 14.65 19.91
CA VAL A 91 13.20 13.56 19.35
C VAL A 91 12.36 12.31 19.09
N LEU A 92 11.46 11.96 20.02
CA LEU A 92 10.53 10.84 19.84
C LEU A 92 9.60 11.07 18.64
N PHE A 93 9.05 12.27 18.49
CA PHE A 93 8.23 12.64 17.35
C PHE A 93 8.98 12.50 16.02
N LEU A 94 10.22 12.97 15.96
CA LEU A 94 11.08 12.80 14.77
C LEU A 94 11.36 11.33 14.47
N PHE A 95 11.60 10.50 15.50
CA PHE A 95 11.78 9.06 15.34
C PHE A 95 10.53 8.40 14.72
N VAL A 96 9.34 8.76 15.19
CA VAL A 96 8.09 8.22 14.66
C VAL A 96 7.91 8.60 13.18
N VAL A 97 8.07 9.88 12.84
CA VAL A 97 7.84 10.36 11.47
C VAL A 97 8.87 9.84 10.48
N GLN A 98 10.15 9.76 10.87
CA GLN A 98 11.23 9.41 9.93
C GLN A 98 11.53 7.92 9.86
N ILE A 99 11.12 7.12 10.84
CA ILE A 99 11.47 5.70 10.92
C ILE A 99 10.22 4.84 11.07
N ALA A 100 9.45 5.05 12.15
CA ALA A 100 8.33 4.15 12.46
C ALA A 100 7.22 4.21 11.40
N SER A 101 6.86 5.41 10.94
CA SER A 101 5.78 5.61 9.96
C SER A 101 6.13 5.02 8.58
N PRO A 102 7.34 5.22 8.00
CA PRO A 102 7.74 4.52 6.78
C PRO A 102 7.74 3.00 6.92
N ILE A 103 8.16 2.45 8.08
CA ILE A 103 8.11 1.00 8.32
C ILE A 103 6.65 0.51 8.34
N GLN A 104 5.75 1.23 9.02
CA GLN A 104 4.33 0.87 9.06
C GLN A 104 3.70 0.91 7.66
N TYR A 105 4.00 1.96 6.88
CA TYR A 105 3.59 2.05 5.49
C TYR A 105 4.03 0.83 4.66
N MET A 106 5.29 0.39 4.81
CA MET A 106 5.78 -0.81 4.14
C MET A 106 5.06 -2.08 4.59
N ILE A 107 4.77 -2.22 5.89
CA ILE A 107 4.02 -3.37 6.41
C ILE A 107 2.61 -3.40 5.83
N ASP A 108 1.92 -2.26 5.78
CA ASP A 108 0.56 -2.18 5.26
C ASP A 108 0.52 -2.54 3.77
N LYS A 109 1.47 -2.03 2.98
CA LYS A 109 1.59 -2.38 1.55
C LYS A 109 2.02 -3.83 1.32
N ALA A 110 2.92 -4.35 2.14
CA ALA A 110 3.33 -5.75 2.08
C ALA A 110 2.18 -6.71 2.45
N ARG A 111 1.28 -6.30 3.35
CA ARG A 111 0.05 -7.06 3.63
C ARG A 111 -0.85 -7.12 2.41
N LEU A 112 -1.07 -6.00 1.72
CA LEU A 112 -1.84 -6.01 0.47
C LEU A 112 -1.23 -6.97 -0.56
N ILE A 113 0.10 -6.96 -0.73
CA ILE A 113 0.81 -7.90 -1.62
C ILE A 113 0.61 -9.34 -1.16
N ALA A 114 0.72 -9.62 0.15
CA ALA A 114 0.53 -10.96 0.71
C ALA A 114 -0.92 -11.45 0.59
N ASP A 115 -1.89 -10.53 0.65
CA ASP A 115 -3.31 -10.78 0.45
C ASP A 115 -3.66 -10.93 -1.04
N GLY A 116 -2.71 -10.67 -1.95
CA GLY A 116 -2.86 -10.88 -3.38
C GLY A 116 -2.81 -9.64 -4.25
N ASP A 117 -2.77 -8.45 -3.70
CA ASP A 117 -2.68 -7.27 -4.55
C ASP A 117 -1.24 -7.01 -5.00
N LEU A 118 -0.81 -7.78 -6.01
CA LEU A 118 0.52 -7.65 -6.61
C LEU A 118 0.67 -6.37 -7.45
N SER A 119 -0.39 -5.59 -7.67
CA SER A 119 -0.30 -4.31 -8.39
C SER A 119 0.32 -3.19 -7.55
N VAL A 120 0.40 -3.39 -6.23
CA VAL A 120 0.92 -2.45 -5.27
C VAL A 120 2.44 -2.32 -5.39
N THR A 121 2.91 -1.08 -5.32
CA THR A 121 4.34 -0.76 -5.24
C THR A 121 4.68 -0.06 -3.93
N ILE A 122 5.82 -0.42 -3.36
CA ILE A 122 6.37 0.23 -2.18
C ILE A 122 7.34 1.32 -2.61
N GLU A 123 6.89 2.57 -2.58
CA GLU A 123 7.72 3.75 -2.86
C GLU A 123 8.25 4.39 -1.58
N ILE A 124 9.57 4.30 -1.37
CA ILE A 124 10.26 4.92 -0.23
C ILE A 124 11.17 6.02 -0.75
N LYS A 125 10.90 7.26 -0.34
CA LYS A 125 11.69 8.45 -0.73
C LYS A 125 13.09 8.49 -0.09
N SER A 126 13.34 7.67 0.93
CA SER A 126 14.64 7.62 1.60
C SER A 126 15.72 7.03 0.68
N GLN A 127 16.98 7.19 1.06
CA GLN A 127 18.14 6.57 0.41
C GLN A 127 18.91 5.67 1.38
N ASP A 128 18.19 5.13 2.37
CA ASP A 128 18.71 4.24 3.40
C ASP A 128 18.20 2.81 3.20
N GLU A 129 18.40 1.96 4.21
CA GLU A 129 18.07 0.54 4.15
C GLU A 129 16.56 0.28 4.02
N LEU A 130 15.70 1.24 4.36
CA LEU A 130 14.26 1.11 4.12
C LEU A 130 13.96 1.20 2.62
N ALA A 131 14.69 2.03 1.88
CA ALA A 131 14.56 2.11 0.43
C ALA A 131 15.08 0.85 -0.27
N ASP A 132 16.19 0.30 0.22
CA ASP A 132 16.71 -0.97 -0.27
C ASP A 132 15.72 -2.12 0.01
N LEU A 133 15.11 -2.14 1.20
CA LEU A 133 14.08 -3.14 1.55
C LEU A 133 12.81 -2.98 0.68
N GLY A 134 12.36 -1.74 0.44
CA GLY A 134 11.22 -1.48 -0.44
C GLY A 134 11.45 -1.98 -1.87
N LYS A 135 12.65 -1.75 -2.41
CA LYS A 135 13.06 -2.29 -3.72
C LYS A 135 13.04 -3.81 -3.73
N LEU A 136 13.62 -4.45 -2.71
CA LEU A 136 13.63 -5.92 -2.61
C LEU A 136 12.21 -6.51 -2.60
N ILE A 137 11.26 -5.89 -1.89
CA ILE A 137 9.87 -6.35 -1.90
C ILE A 137 9.22 -6.14 -3.27
N ASN A 138 9.48 -5.00 -3.93
CA ASN A 138 8.98 -4.75 -5.29
C ASN A 138 9.56 -5.77 -6.29
N ASP A 139 10.85 -6.09 -6.20
CA ASP A 139 11.50 -7.10 -7.05
C ASP A 139 10.88 -8.49 -6.85
N LEU A 140 10.60 -8.88 -5.58
CA LEU A 140 9.88 -10.12 -5.29
C LEU A 140 8.47 -10.11 -5.89
N THR A 141 7.76 -8.98 -5.80
CA THR A 141 6.41 -8.82 -6.37
C THR A 141 6.43 -8.96 -7.89
N ALA A 142 7.40 -8.32 -8.56
CA ALA A 142 7.59 -8.45 -10.01
C ALA A 142 7.89 -9.89 -10.43
N ASN A 143 8.75 -10.59 -9.69
CA ASN A 143 9.04 -12.01 -9.96
C ASN A 143 7.78 -12.88 -9.80
N LEU A 144 6.93 -12.60 -8.81
CA LEU A 144 5.65 -13.32 -8.64
C LEU A 144 4.69 -13.06 -9.79
N GLN A 145 4.57 -11.80 -10.24
CA GLN A 145 3.77 -11.46 -11.43
C GLN A 145 4.26 -12.20 -12.67
N GLU A 146 5.57 -12.31 -12.88
CA GLU A 146 6.15 -13.05 -14.00
C GLU A 146 5.80 -14.54 -13.95
N ILE A 147 5.89 -15.17 -12.77
CA ILE A 147 5.50 -16.57 -12.58
C ILE A 147 4.02 -16.78 -12.92
N ILE A 148 3.14 -15.87 -12.49
CA ILE A 148 1.70 -15.94 -12.81
C ILE A 148 1.48 -15.79 -14.32
N ALA A 149 2.16 -14.85 -14.98
CA ALA A 149 2.06 -14.67 -16.42
C ALA A 149 2.53 -15.91 -17.21
N GLN A 150 3.61 -16.56 -16.75
CA GLN A 150 4.08 -17.82 -17.33
C GLN A 150 3.06 -18.96 -17.11
N LEU A 151 2.45 -19.05 -15.93
CA LEU A 151 1.40 -20.02 -15.64
C LEU A 151 0.20 -19.83 -16.57
N GLU A 152 -0.24 -18.59 -16.79
CA GLU A 152 -1.32 -18.29 -17.74
C GLU A 152 -0.98 -18.69 -19.17
N GLN A 153 0.27 -18.50 -19.59
CA GLN A 153 0.73 -18.91 -20.90
C GLN A 153 0.69 -20.44 -21.04
N VAL A 154 1.15 -21.18 -20.04
CA VAL A 154 1.09 -22.65 -20.03
C VAL A 154 -0.36 -23.13 -20.07
N TYR A 155 -1.26 -22.50 -19.30
CA TYR A 155 -2.70 -22.78 -19.35
C TYR A 155 -3.26 -22.63 -20.76
N ARG A 156 -3.03 -21.47 -21.41
CA ARG A 156 -3.52 -21.20 -22.78
C ARG A 156 -2.96 -22.20 -23.79
N GLN A 157 -1.67 -22.55 -23.68
CA GLN A 157 -1.06 -23.55 -24.56
C GLN A 157 -1.67 -24.94 -24.38
N LEU A 158 -1.95 -25.35 -23.14
CA LEU A 158 -2.57 -26.63 -22.84
C LEU A 158 -4.02 -26.66 -23.33
N MET A 159 -4.81 -25.60 -23.07
CA MET A 159 -6.17 -25.45 -23.60
C MET A 159 -6.22 -25.68 -25.12
N HIS A 160 -5.40 -24.94 -25.88
CA HIS A 160 -5.33 -25.08 -27.33
C HIS A 160 -4.90 -26.48 -27.77
N SER A 161 -3.95 -27.09 -27.06
CA SER A 161 -3.49 -28.46 -27.37
C SER A 161 -4.58 -29.51 -27.15
N VAL A 162 -5.39 -29.35 -26.09
CA VAL A 162 -6.55 -30.21 -25.80
C VAL A 162 -7.63 -30.02 -26.86
N GLU A 163 -7.95 -28.78 -27.22
CA GLU A 163 -8.94 -28.47 -28.26
C GLU A 163 -8.53 -29.05 -29.63
N ASP A 164 -7.27 -28.85 -30.02
CA ASP A 164 -6.71 -29.45 -31.24
C ASP A 164 -6.75 -30.98 -31.21
N PHE A 165 -6.51 -31.59 -30.04
CA PHE A 165 -6.58 -33.02 -29.84
C PHE A 165 -8.02 -33.55 -29.99
N GLU A 166 -9.01 -32.87 -29.41
CA GLU A 166 -10.43 -33.20 -29.56
C GLU A 166 -10.90 -33.08 -31.01
N ILE A 167 -10.49 -32.02 -31.73
CA ILE A 167 -10.80 -31.85 -33.16
C ILE A 167 -10.22 -33.02 -33.97
N LYS A 168 -9.00 -33.45 -33.67
CA LYS A 168 -8.36 -34.59 -34.36
C LYS A 168 -9.03 -35.92 -34.01
N ILE A 169 -9.41 -36.16 -32.76
CA ILE A 169 -10.12 -37.39 -32.35
C ILE A 169 -11.51 -37.44 -32.97
N SER A 170 -12.23 -36.32 -33.01
CA SER A 170 -13.58 -36.25 -33.60
C SER A 170 -13.59 -36.59 -35.10
N ARG A 171 -12.46 -36.41 -35.80
CA ARG A 171 -12.30 -36.83 -37.21
C ARG A 171 -12.11 -38.33 -37.40
N TYR A 172 -11.76 -39.08 -36.35
CA TYR A 172 -11.51 -40.53 -36.41
C TYR A 172 -12.17 -41.26 -35.22
N PRO A 173 -13.49 -41.51 -35.28
CA PRO A 173 -14.26 -42.05 -34.17
C PRO A 173 -13.81 -43.44 -33.71
N GLU A 174 -13.17 -44.24 -34.57
CA GLU A 174 -12.57 -45.53 -34.21
C GLU A 174 -11.44 -45.42 -33.17
N PHE A 175 -10.79 -44.25 -33.08
CA PHE A 175 -9.76 -43.99 -32.08
C PHE A 175 -10.30 -43.29 -30.82
N ALA A 176 -11.55 -42.82 -30.82
CA ALA A 176 -12.13 -42.06 -29.71
C ALA A 176 -12.20 -42.85 -28.40
N ASN A 177 -12.52 -44.15 -28.47
CA ASN A 177 -12.52 -45.05 -27.30
C ASN A 177 -11.11 -45.49 -26.89
N LYS A 178 -10.15 -45.47 -27.83
CA LYS A 178 -8.76 -45.86 -27.55
C LYS A 178 -8.01 -44.76 -26.79
N PHE A 179 -8.33 -43.50 -27.07
CA PHE A 179 -7.71 -42.32 -26.44
C PHE A 179 -8.59 -41.66 -25.36
N SER A 180 -9.69 -42.30 -24.93
CA SER A 180 -10.52 -41.78 -23.84
C SER A 180 -9.74 -41.58 -22.52
N PRO A 181 -8.83 -42.49 -22.09
CA PRO A 181 -8.12 -42.26 -20.83
C PRO A 181 -7.10 -41.12 -20.92
N GLU A 182 -6.47 -40.88 -22.08
CA GLU A 182 -5.59 -39.72 -22.28
C GLU A 182 -6.37 -38.41 -22.32
N ARG A 183 -7.57 -38.39 -22.92
CA ARG A 183 -8.47 -37.23 -22.89
C ARG A 183 -8.87 -36.86 -21.47
N GLU A 184 -9.38 -37.82 -20.69
CA GLU A 184 -9.78 -37.60 -19.30
C GLU A 184 -8.62 -37.07 -18.45
N ARG A 185 -7.40 -37.61 -18.64
CA ARG A 185 -6.20 -37.13 -17.94
C ARG A 185 -5.81 -35.70 -18.32
N LEU A 186 -5.85 -35.35 -19.60
CA LEU A 186 -5.54 -33.99 -20.06
C LEU A 186 -6.58 -32.99 -19.56
N GLN A 187 -7.85 -33.38 -19.56
CA GLN A 187 -8.95 -32.56 -19.07
C GLN A 187 -8.87 -32.35 -17.56
N SER A 188 -8.57 -33.40 -16.79
CA SER A 188 -8.29 -33.29 -15.35
C SER A 188 -7.08 -32.41 -15.06
N CYS A 189 -5.98 -32.54 -15.81
CA CYS A 189 -4.81 -31.70 -15.65
C CYS A 189 -5.11 -30.22 -15.95
N LEU A 190 -5.98 -29.97 -16.95
CA LEU A 190 -6.42 -28.65 -17.31
C LEU A 190 -7.32 -28.03 -16.25
N GLU A 191 -8.22 -28.81 -15.64
CA GLU A 191 -9.03 -28.41 -14.49
C GLU A 191 -8.14 -28.08 -13.28
N ASP A 192 -7.16 -28.94 -12.95
CA ASP A 192 -6.20 -28.69 -11.86
C ASP A 192 -5.41 -27.40 -12.09
N LEU A 193 -4.98 -27.15 -13.33
CA LEU A 193 -4.24 -25.94 -13.69
C LEU A 193 -5.16 -24.71 -13.66
N ASN A 194 -6.44 -24.85 -14.03
CA ASN A 194 -7.42 -23.78 -13.89
C ASN A 194 -7.67 -23.43 -12.41
N LEU A 195 -7.82 -24.44 -11.54
CA LEU A 195 -7.97 -24.23 -10.10
C LEU A 195 -6.73 -23.54 -9.50
N LEU A 196 -5.54 -23.95 -9.92
CA LEU A 196 -4.30 -23.29 -9.52
C LEU A 196 -4.28 -21.83 -9.99
N LYS A 197 -4.62 -21.57 -11.25
CA LYS A 197 -4.72 -20.23 -11.82
C LYS A 197 -5.75 -19.37 -11.09
N GLU A 198 -6.92 -19.91 -10.77
CA GLU A 198 -7.96 -19.22 -9.99
C GLU A 198 -7.48 -18.89 -8.58
N SER A 199 -6.68 -19.76 -7.95
CA SER A 199 -6.06 -19.45 -6.66
C SER A 199 -5.14 -18.22 -6.73
N PHE A 200 -4.37 -18.07 -7.82
CA PHE A 200 -3.57 -16.88 -8.13
C PHE A 200 -4.37 -15.68 -8.62
N THR A 201 -5.58 -15.89 -9.14
CA THR A 201 -6.50 -14.81 -9.50
C THR A 201 -7.17 -14.24 -8.26
N LEU A 202 -7.43 -15.06 -7.24
CA LEU A 202 -7.78 -14.60 -5.88
C LEU A 202 -6.63 -13.76 -5.30
N PHE A 203 -5.37 -14.12 -5.62
CA PHE A 203 -4.20 -13.26 -5.45
C PHE A 203 -4.07 -12.13 -6.51
N ARG A 204 -5.18 -11.56 -6.98
CA ARG A 204 -5.30 -10.22 -7.60
C ARG A 204 -6.40 -9.38 -6.91
N VAL A 205 -7.21 -10.02 -6.04
CA VAL A 205 -8.45 -9.46 -5.51
C VAL A 205 -8.16 -8.62 -4.27
N GLN A 206 -7.63 -7.41 -4.49
CA GLN A 206 -8.13 -6.21 -3.79
C GLN A 206 -7.78 -4.84 -4.42
N ALA A 207 -6.93 -4.75 -5.46
CA ALA A 207 -6.88 -3.53 -6.29
C ALA A 207 -6.89 -3.76 -7.81
N LEU A 208 -7.00 -5.02 -8.25
CA LEU A 208 -7.52 -5.36 -9.56
C LEU A 208 -8.89 -6.00 -9.40
N ALA A 209 -9.81 -5.24 -8.79
CA ALA A 209 -11.12 -5.18 -9.40
C ALA A 209 -10.86 -4.67 -10.83
N GLU A 210 -10.64 -5.58 -11.78
CA GLU A 210 -11.41 -5.45 -13.00
C GLU A 210 -12.82 -5.19 -12.49
N GLU A 211 -13.26 -3.94 -12.64
CA GLU A 211 -14.63 -3.57 -12.32
C GLU A 211 -15.49 -4.72 -12.86
N PRO A 212 -16.36 -5.32 -12.03
CA PRO A 212 -17.35 -6.23 -12.58
C PRO A 212 -18.08 -5.36 -13.56
N GLU A 213 -17.81 -5.57 -14.86
CA GLU A 213 -18.19 -4.74 -15.99
C GLU A 213 -19.33 -3.84 -15.56
N GLN A 214 -18.99 -2.63 -15.06
CA GLN A 214 -19.98 -1.87 -14.32
C GLN A 214 -21.05 -1.61 -15.35
N LYS A 215 -22.16 -2.31 -15.14
CA LYS A 215 -23.35 -2.30 -15.96
C LYS A 215 -24.00 -0.95 -15.69
N LYS A 216 -23.30 0.14 -16.04
CA LYS A 216 -23.95 1.32 -16.58
C LYS A 216 -24.82 0.75 -17.66
N THR A 217 -26.12 0.88 -17.48
CA THR A 217 -27.13 0.32 -18.35
C THR A 217 -26.99 0.98 -19.72
N ARG A 218 -25.99 0.57 -20.50
CA ARG A 218 -25.66 1.24 -21.76
C ARG A 218 -26.85 1.03 -22.69
N LEU A 219 -27.28 2.08 -23.36
CA LEU A 219 -28.35 2.07 -24.36
C LEU A 219 -28.30 0.80 -25.25
N GLY A 220 -27.12 0.40 -25.70
CA GLY A 220 -26.92 -0.81 -26.52
C GLY A 220 -27.31 -2.13 -25.81
N GLN A 221 -27.05 -2.29 -24.52
CA GLN A 221 -27.45 -3.48 -23.75
C GLN A 221 -28.97 -3.52 -23.51
N LEU A 222 -29.62 -2.37 -23.28
CA LEU A 222 -31.08 -2.32 -23.14
C LEU A 222 -31.81 -2.69 -24.42
N LEU A 223 -31.29 -2.22 -25.56
CA LEU A 223 -31.87 -2.52 -26.86
C LEU A 223 -31.68 -4.00 -27.24
N LEU A 224 -30.54 -4.61 -26.89
CA LEU A 224 -30.32 -6.05 -27.04
C LEU A 224 -31.25 -6.87 -26.14
N GLN A 225 -31.36 -6.49 -24.86
CA GLN A 225 -32.16 -7.21 -23.88
C GLN A 225 -33.64 -7.23 -24.25
N ASP A 226 -34.16 -6.10 -24.72
CA ASP A 226 -35.57 -5.99 -25.12
C ASP A 226 -35.80 -6.50 -26.57
N GLY A 227 -34.77 -7.04 -27.24
CA GLY A 227 -34.85 -7.62 -28.58
C GLY A 227 -35.09 -6.61 -29.70
N VAL A 228 -34.86 -5.32 -29.44
CA VAL A 228 -35.05 -4.22 -30.40
C VAL A 228 -33.94 -4.21 -31.46
N ILE A 229 -32.74 -4.64 -31.07
CA ILE A 229 -31.59 -4.84 -31.97
C ILE A 229 -30.96 -6.21 -31.70
N THR A 230 -30.23 -6.75 -32.68
CA THR A 230 -29.40 -7.95 -32.52
C THR A 230 -27.95 -7.62 -32.20
N GLU A 231 -27.18 -8.62 -31.74
CA GLU A 231 -25.75 -8.47 -31.43
C GLU A 231 -24.95 -8.00 -32.66
N GLU A 232 -25.25 -8.57 -33.83
CA GLU A 232 -24.66 -8.16 -35.12
C GLU A 232 -24.99 -6.70 -35.48
N GLN A 233 -26.22 -6.24 -35.20
CA GLN A 233 -26.63 -4.85 -35.44
C GLN A 233 -25.94 -3.88 -34.47
N LEU A 234 -25.72 -4.30 -33.22
CA LEU A 234 -24.99 -3.51 -32.24
C LEU A 234 -23.50 -3.38 -32.62
N GLU A 235 -22.86 -4.45 -33.07
CA GLU A 235 -21.47 -4.43 -33.51
C GLU A 235 -21.26 -3.46 -34.69
N ARG A 236 -22.14 -3.53 -35.70
CA ARG A 236 -22.09 -2.60 -36.84
C ARG A 236 -22.26 -1.14 -36.43
N ALA A 237 -23.19 -0.87 -35.51
CA ALA A 237 -23.38 0.48 -34.99
C ALA A 237 -22.17 0.98 -34.17
N LEU A 238 -21.47 0.09 -33.45
CA LEU A 238 -20.25 0.42 -32.70
C LEU A 238 -19.06 0.68 -33.63
N GLU A 239 -18.96 -0.02 -34.76
CA GLU A 239 -17.94 0.26 -35.79
C GLU A 239 -18.15 1.66 -36.39
N VAL A 240 -19.39 2.00 -36.75
CA VAL A 240 -19.75 3.34 -37.26
C VAL A 240 -19.50 4.41 -36.19
N GLN A 241 -19.81 4.13 -34.93
CA GLN A 241 -19.53 5.04 -33.81
C GLN A 241 -18.04 5.35 -33.69
N LYS A 242 -17.17 4.34 -33.82
CA LYS A 242 -15.71 4.47 -33.75
C LYS A 242 -15.15 5.23 -34.95
N GLN A 243 -15.68 4.95 -36.14
CA GLN A 243 -15.24 5.57 -37.39
C GLN A 243 -15.64 7.05 -37.48
N ASP A 244 -16.88 7.37 -37.08
CA ASP A 244 -17.45 8.71 -37.21
C ASP A 244 -17.30 9.55 -35.93
N LYS A 245 -16.78 8.98 -34.83
CA LYS A 245 -16.70 9.61 -33.49
C LYS A 245 -18.04 10.20 -33.03
N THR A 246 -19.14 9.49 -33.30
CA THR A 246 -20.49 9.90 -32.91
C THR A 246 -20.94 9.21 -31.62
N VAL A 247 -22.14 9.53 -31.13
CA VAL A 247 -22.78 8.79 -30.04
C VAL A 247 -23.53 7.57 -30.60
N LEU A 248 -23.55 6.47 -29.84
CA LEU A 248 -24.15 5.20 -30.29
C LEU A 248 -25.61 5.36 -30.77
N GLY A 249 -26.42 6.19 -30.11
CA GLY A 249 -27.80 6.47 -30.53
C GLY A 249 -27.90 7.12 -31.92
N ALA A 250 -26.95 7.99 -32.27
CA ALA A 250 -26.89 8.61 -33.60
C ALA A 250 -26.43 7.61 -34.67
N ALA A 251 -25.49 6.72 -34.32
CA ALA A 251 -25.04 5.66 -35.22
C ALA A 251 -26.18 4.66 -35.51
N LEU A 252 -26.96 4.27 -34.49
CA LEU A 252 -28.11 3.38 -34.64
C LEU A 252 -29.23 3.97 -35.51
N MET A 253 -29.50 5.28 -35.41
CA MET A 253 -30.45 5.96 -36.31
C MET A 253 -29.92 6.11 -37.73
N LYS A 254 -28.62 6.41 -37.88
CA LYS A 254 -27.98 6.59 -39.20
C LYS A 254 -27.98 5.29 -40.01
N GLU A 255 -27.79 4.15 -39.35
CA GLU A 255 -27.91 2.82 -39.96
C GLU A 255 -29.36 2.35 -40.11
N GLY A 256 -30.35 3.15 -39.70
CA GLY A 256 -31.78 2.82 -39.80
C GLY A 256 -32.22 1.66 -38.89
N LEU A 257 -31.45 1.36 -37.85
CA LEU A 257 -31.68 0.23 -36.94
C LEU A 257 -32.74 0.54 -35.87
N ILE A 258 -32.88 1.83 -35.52
CA ILE A 258 -33.91 2.34 -34.60
C ILE A 258 -34.44 3.69 -35.11
N ASP A 259 -35.66 4.04 -34.72
CA ASP A 259 -36.24 5.36 -34.98
C ASP A 259 -36.02 6.33 -33.78
N ALA A 260 -36.33 7.61 -34.01
CA ALA A 260 -36.14 8.66 -33.01
C ALA A 260 -37.00 8.46 -31.76
N ASP A 261 -38.20 7.87 -31.91
CA ASP A 261 -39.12 7.62 -30.80
C ASP A 261 -38.64 6.46 -29.91
N THR A 262 -38.12 5.39 -30.52
CA THR A 262 -37.49 4.27 -29.81
C THR A 262 -36.24 4.75 -29.09
N LEU A 263 -35.37 5.52 -29.76
CA LEU A 263 -34.17 6.07 -29.13
C LEU A 263 -34.52 6.89 -27.89
N ARG A 264 -35.51 7.78 -27.99
CA ARG A 264 -35.93 8.64 -26.87
C ARG A 264 -36.47 7.83 -25.69
N LYS A 265 -37.34 6.84 -25.94
CA LYS A 265 -37.89 5.95 -24.92
C LYS A 265 -36.79 5.22 -24.14
N TYR A 266 -35.78 4.71 -24.84
CA TYR A 266 -34.70 3.95 -24.21
C TYR A 266 -33.66 4.84 -23.52
N MET A 267 -33.48 6.09 -23.98
CA MET A 267 -32.68 7.09 -23.27
C MET A 267 -33.35 7.56 -21.97
N GLU A 268 -34.68 7.72 -21.95
CA GLU A 268 -35.43 8.00 -20.72
C GLU A 268 -35.35 6.82 -19.75
N LYS A 269 -35.57 5.59 -20.23
CA LYS A 269 -35.42 4.35 -19.43
C LYS A 269 -34.01 4.18 -18.86
N GLN A 270 -32.97 4.51 -19.63
CA GLN A 270 -31.59 4.50 -19.14
C GLN A 270 -31.38 5.53 -18.02
N ARG A 271 -31.89 6.75 -18.18
CA ARG A 271 -31.73 7.81 -17.18
C ARG A 271 -32.43 7.48 -15.86
N GLU A 272 -33.62 6.88 -15.91
CA GLU A 272 -34.35 6.43 -14.72
C GLU A 272 -33.60 5.33 -13.96
N LEU A 273 -32.93 4.42 -14.67
CA LEU A 273 -32.11 3.36 -14.07
C LEU A 273 -30.78 3.88 -13.50
N GLU A 274 -30.22 4.95 -14.08
CA GLU A 274 -29.02 5.62 -13.56
C GLU A 274 -29.31 6.50 -12.33
N GLU A 275 -30.53 7.03 -12.19
CA GLU A 275 -30.95 7.81 -11.01
C GLU A 275 -31.27 6.91 -9.78
N GLN A 276 -31.44 5.60 -9.97
CA GLN A 276 -31.77 4.62 -8.92
C GLN A 276 -30.58 3.78 -8.41
N ALA A 277 -29.39 3.93 -9.01
CA ALA A 277 -28.15 3.23 -8.68
C ALA A 277 -27.19 4.12 -7.88
#